data_AF-A0A927KAV7-F1
#
_entry.id   AF-A0A927KAV7-F1
#
_cell.length_a   1.000
_cell.length_b   1.000
_cell.length_c   1.000
_cell.angle_alpha   90.00
_cell.angle_beta   90.00
_cell.angle_gamma   90.00
#
_symmetry.space_group_name_H-M   'P 1'
#
loop_
_entity.id
_entity.type
_entity.pdbx_description
1 polymer ?
#
loop_
_entity_poly.entity_id
_entity_poly.type
_entity_poly.pdbx_seq_one_letter_code
_entity_poly.pdbx_strand_id
1 'polypeptide(L)'
;MQAKTLVMAFLGLVLSSAAAFAQTPTLLKQHKDWAAYSHASGSGKVCYALTKPTQMLPGDRNHGDVFFFVSSRPSEGVSAEPSLLVGYPLKDGSTVTVDVDGKIFNLFTKNDGAWVENAATEAQLVAAMKAGRQMSINGESSRGTKTSYKFSLSGVTAAIDTAGSACR
;
A
#
# COMPACT_ATOMS: atom_id res chain seq x y z
N MET A 1 -15.46 61.86 42.60
CA MET A 1 -14.93 62.19 41.24
C MET A 1 -13.42 61.95 41.30
N GLN A 2 -12.76 61.09 40.54
CA GLN A 2 -13.05 60.44 39.27
C GLN A 2 -12.41 59.04 39.26
N ALA A 3 -13.13 58.05 38.72
CA ALA A 3 -12.58 56.72 38.44
C ALA A 3 -11.85 56.76 37.09
N LYS A 4 -10.59 56.29 37.05
CA LYS A 4 -9.88 56.02 35.79
C LYS A 4 -9.90 54.53 35.53
N THR A 5 -10.77 54.16 34.60
CA THR A 5 -10.93 52.81 34.06
C THR A 5 -9.73 52.46 33.17
N LEU A 6 -9.02 51.36 33.47
CA LEU A 6 -8.12 50.70 32.53
C LEU A 6 -8.74 49.34 32.19
N VAL A 7 -9.32 49.21 30.99
CA VAL A 7 -9.77 47.93 30.45
C VAL A 7 -8.59 47.30 29.70
N MET A 8 -7.96 46.27 30.28
CA MET A 8 -7.08 45.37 29.54
C MET A 8 -7.96 44.38 28.75
N ALA A 9 -7.97 44.52 27.43
CA ALA A 9 -8.59 43.54 26.54
C ALA A 9 -7.69 42.30 26.42
N PHE A 10 -8.03 41.22 27.13
CA PHE A 10 -7.44 39.90 26.92
C PHE A 10 -8.12 39.26 25.70
N LEU A 11 -7.48 39.37 24.53
CA LEU A 11 -7.90 38.66 23.32
C LEU A 11 -7.45 37.19 23.47
N GLY A 12 -8.34 36.34 23.99
CA GLY A 12 -8.10 34.89 24.10
C GLY A 12 -8.04 34.24 22.73
N LEU A 13 -6.84 33.89 22.28
CA LEU A 13 -6.62 33.10 21.06
C LEU A 13 -7.02 31.65 21.36
N VAL A 14 -8.24 31.26 20.99
CA VAL A 14 -8.70 29.86 21.06
C VAL A 14 -8.02 29.10 19.93
N LEU A 15 -6.89 28.46 20.22
CA LEU A 15 -6.26 27.48 19.36
C LEU A 15 -7.12 26.20 19.35
N SER A 16 -8.09 26.15 18.44
CA SER A 16 -8.82 24.92 18.14
C SER A 16 -7.87 23.96 17.43
N SER A 17 -7.24 23.06 18.20
CA SER A 17 -6.53 21.90 17.65
C SER A 17 -7.55 20.95 17.04
N ALA A 18 -7.84 21.11 15.74
CA ALA A 18 -8.58 20.12 14.99
C ALA A 18 -7.77 18.82 14.99
N ALA A 19 -8.21 17.84 15.78
CA ALA A 19 -7.67 16.49 15.71
C ALA A 19 -7.92 15.96 14.29
N ALA A 20 -6.85 15.78 13.52
CA ALA A 20 -6.92 15.08 12.25
C ALA A 20 -7.21 13.60 12.55
N PHE A 21 -8.47 13.19 12.47
CA PHE A 21 -8.84 11.78 12.54
C PHE A 21 -8.38 11.09 11.25
N ALA A 22 -7.27 10.35 11.34
CA ALA A 22 -6.87 9.44 10.28
C ALA A 22 -8.01 8.42 10.07
N GLN A 23 -8.68 8.48 8.92
CA GLN A 23 -9.77 7.57 8.60
C GLN A 23 -9.20 6.16 8.42
N THR A 24 -9.68 5.20 9.22
CA THR A 24 -9.27 3.81 9.08
C THR A 24 -9.87 3.24 7.79
N PRO A 25 -9.09 2.48 6.98
CA PRO A 25 -9.64 1.83 5.79
C PRO A 25 -10.84 0.92 6.13
N THR A 26 -11.88 0.99 5.31
CA THR A 26 -13.06 0.14 5.44
C THR A 26 -12.81 -1.19 4.72
N LEU A 27 -12.89 -2.30 5.45
CA LEU A 27 -12.90 -3.64 4.86
C LEU A 27 -14.17 -3.81 4.01
N LEU A 28 -14.01 -4.07 2.72
CA LEU A 28 -15.11 -4.40 1.82
C LEU A 28 -15.45 -5.89 1.92
N LYS A 29 -14.44 -6.75 1.77
CA LYS A 29 -14.60 -8.21 1.80
C LYS A 29 -13.27 -8.95 1.93
N GLN A 30 -13.27 -10.05 2.69
CA GLN A 30 -12.20 -11.05 2.69
C GLN A 30 -12.46 -12.11 1.61
N HIS A 31 -11.42 -12.44 0.83
CA HIS A 31 -11.40 -13.48 -0.20
C HIS A 31 -10.18 -14.37 0.01
N LYS A 32 -10.35 -15.44 0.79
CA LYS A 32 -9.25 -16.37 1.12
C LYS A 32 -8.05 -15.62 1.71
N ASP A 33 -6.91 -15.61 1.01
CA ASP A 33 -5.66 -15.00 1.49
C ASP A 33 -5.56 -13.50 1.14
N TRP A 34 -6.58 -12.96 0.46
CA TRP A 34 -6.66 -11.57 0.03
C TRP A 34 -7.85 -10.86 0.66
N ALA A 35 -7.72 -9.55 0.85
CA ALA A 35 -8.77 -8.70 1.39
C ALA A 35 -8.92 -7.45 0.54
N ALA A 36 -10.16 -7.05 0.26
CA ALA A 36 -10.47 -5.81 -0.45
C ALA A 36 -10.87 -4.73 0.55
N TYR A 37 -10.32 -3.53 0.38
CA TYR A 37 -10.58 -2.36 1.21
C TYR A 37 -10.95 -1.16 0.36
N SER A 38 -11.57 -0.17 1.01
CA SER A 38 -11.71 1.19 0.49
C SER A 38 -11.34 2.22 1.55
N HIS A 39 -10.85 3.35 1.10
CA HIS A 39 -10.51 4.49 1.93
C HIS A 39 -10.90 5.78 1.21
N ALA A 40 -11.59 6.67 1.91
CA ALA A 40 -11.86 8.01 1.42
C ALA A 40 -10.76 8.95 1.93
N SER A 41 -10.08 9.64 1.02
CA SER A 41 -9.08 10.65 1.36
C SER A 41 -9.47 12.00 0.76
N GLY A 42 -8.82 13.08 1.21
CA GLY A 42 -9.05 14.42 0.65
C GLY A 42 -8.76 14.51 -0.86
N SER A 43 -7.93 13.62 -1.41
CA SER A 43 -7.61 13.53 -2.84
C SER A 43 -8.49 12.56 -3.63
N GLY A 44 -9.51 11.97 -2.99
CA GLY A 44 -10.45 11.05 -3.61
C GLY A 44 -10.50 9.67 -2.95
N LYS A 45 -11.27 8.78 -3.55
CA LYS A 45 -11.46 7.40 -3.10
C LYS A 45 -10.29 6.53 -3.58
N VAL A 46 -9.77 5.72 -2.67
CA VAL A 46 -8.75 4.69 -2.95
C VAL A 46 -9.35 3.35 -2.58
N CYS A 47 -9.24 2.37 -3.48
CA CYS A 47 -9.64 0.99 -3.21
C CYS A 47 -8.48 0.07 -3.53
N TYR A 48 -8.29 -0.98 -2.74
CA TYR A 48 -7.17 -1.88 -2.95
C TYR A 48 -7.48 -3.29 -2.50
N ALA A 49 -6.92 -4.26 -3.22
CA ALA A 49 -6.75 -5.62 -2.75
C ALA A 49 -5.39 -5.73 -2.05
N LEU A 50 -5.35 -6.42 -0.91
CA LEU A 50 -4.16 -6.58 -0.08
C LEU A 50 -3.98 -8.03 0.37
N THR A 51 -2.74 -8.47 0.45
CA THR A 51 -2.34 -9.75 1.06
C THR A 51 -1.05 -9.61 1.87
N LYS A 52 -0.78 -10.58 2.75
CA LYS A 52 0.45 -10.73 3.52
C LYS A 52 1.23 -11.96 3.03
N PRO A 53 2.56 -12.00 3.20
CA PRO A 53 3.33 -13.17 2.79
C PRO A 53 3.01 -14.38 3.67
N THR A 54 3.01 -15.56 3.07
CA THR A 54 2.94 -16.86 3.76
C THR A 54 4.32 -17.30 4.27
N GLN A 55 5.40 -16.71 3.75
CA GLN A 55 6.77 -16.94 4.21
C GLN A 55 7.60 -15.67 4.04
N MET A 56 8.46 -15.39 5.03
CA MET A 56 9.45 -14.31 5.01
C MET A 56 10.83 -14.88 5.30
N LEU A 57 11.82 -14.53 4.48
CA LEU A 57 13.21 -14.95 4.64
C LEU A 57 14.15 -13.74 4.51
N PRO A 58 15.25 -13.71 5.27
CA PRO A 58 15.66 -14.72 6.26
C PRO A 58 14.85 -14.62 7.57
N GLY A 59 14.46 -15.75 8.15
CA GLY A 59 13.52 -15.80 9.28
C GLY A 59 14.06 -15.29 10.62
N ASP A 60 15.37 -15.00 10.71
CA ASP A 60 16.05 -14.46 11.89
C ASP A 60 16.11 -12.92 11.90
N ARG A 61 15.39 -12.25 10.97
CA ARG A 61 15.36 -10.79 10.87
C ARG A 61 13.96 -10.25 11.11
N ASN A 62 13.91 -9.02 11.61
CA ASN A 62 12.66 -8.27 11.69
C ASN A 62 12.38 -7.63 10.31
N HIS A 63 11.33 -8.10 9.65
CA HIS A 63 10.86 -7.58 8.37
C HIS A 63 9.91 -6.39 8.50
N GLY A 64 9.41 -6.12 9.71
CA GLY A 64 8.25 -5.25 9.93
C GLY A 64 7.00 -5.77 9.21
N ASP A 65 6.11 -4.86 8.84
CA ASP A 65 4.94 -5.20 8.03
C ASP A 65 5.30 -5.35 6.55
N VAL A 66 4.85 -6.43 5.94
CA VAL A 66 5.05 -6.70 4.51
C VAL A 66 3.72 -6.97 3.85
N PHE A 67 3.41 -6.20 2.82
CA PHE A 67 2.15 -6.26 2.10
C PHE A 67 2.36 -6.17 0.60
N PHE A 68 1.54 -6.90 -0.14
CA PHE A 68 1.38 -6.68 -1.57
C PHE A 68 0.00 -6.11 -1.84
N PHE A 69 -0.06 -5.06 -2.65
CA PHE A 69 -1.27 -4.33 -2.99
C PHE A 69 -1.56 -4.44 -4.48
N VAL A 70 -2.84 -4.37 -4.83
CA VAL A 70 -3.30 -3.95 -6.16
C VAL A 70 -4.32 -2.84 -5.96
N SER A 71 -3.97 -1.62 -6.37
CA SER A 71 -4.71 -0.40 -6.04
C SER A 71 -5.44 0.22 -7.23
N SER A 72 -6.60 0.80 -6.95
CA SER A 72 -7.41 1.61 -7.87
C SER A 72 -7.60 3.01 -7.26
N ARG A 73 -7.28 4.05 -8.03
CA ARG A 73 -7.40 5.47 -7.65
C ARG A 73 -8.06 6.24 -8.81
N PRO A 74 -9.40 6.36 -8.82
CA PRO A 74 -10.13 6.94 -9.95
C PRO A 74 -9.78 8.40 -10.22
N SER A 75 -9.50 9.18 -9.16
CA SER A 75 -9.08 10.58 -9.29
C SER A 75 -7.74 10.75 -10.02
N GLU A 76 -6.94 9.69 -10.11
CA GLU A 76 -5.64 9.65 -10.80
C GLU A 76 -5.69 8.83 -12.10
N GLY A 77 -6.85 8.28 -12.47
CA GLY A 77 -6.97 7.39 -13.63
C GLY A 77 -6.30 6.02 -13.47
N VAL A 78 -5.94 5.63 -12.22
CA VAL A 78 -5.27 4.36 -11.93
C VAL A 78 -6.31 3.28 -11.65
N SER A 79 -6.25 2.18 -12.40
CA SER A 79 -7.25 1.10 -12.31
C SER A 79 -6.77 -0.14 -11.54
N ALA A 80 -5.51 -0.55 -11.68
CA ALA A 80 -4.98 -1.75 -11.03
C ALA A 80 -3.45 -1.72 -10.95
N GLU A 81 -2.89 -0.87 -10.08
CA GLU A 81 -1.44 -0.74 -9.87
C GLU A 81 -0.96 -1.75 -8.81
N PRO A 82 -0.10 -2.72 -9.16
CA PRO A 82 0.56 -3.60 -8.21
C PRO A 82 1.72 -2.89 -7.50
N SER A 83 1.84 -3.08 -6.20
CA SER A 83 2.98 -2.59 -5.43
C SER A 83 3.30 -3.46 -4.23
N LEU A 84 4.58 -3.45 -3.84
CA LEU A 84 5.07 -4.03 -2.59
C LEU A 84 5.32 -2.91 -1.59
N LEU A 85 4.92 -3.12 -0.34
CA LEU A 85 5.37 -2.35 0.81
C LEU A 85 6.06 -3.29 1.80
N VAL A 86 7.24 -2.91 2.29
CA VAL A 86 8.00 -3.66 3.30
C VAL A 86 8.26 -2.78 4.53
N GLY A 87 8.58 -3.39 5.67
CA GLY A 87 8.79 -2.65 6.92
C GLY A 87 10.19 -2.07 7.10
N TYR A 88 10.94 -1.88 6.02
CA TYR A 88 12.31 -1.34 6.04
C TYR A 88 12.63 -0.65 4.71
N PRO A 89 13.55 0.33 4.71
CA PRO A 89 14.02 0.95 3.48
C PRO A 89 14.76 -0.07 2.60
N LEU A 90 14.29 -0.21 1.37
CA LEU A 90 14.95 -0.94 0.29
C LEU A 90 16.23 -0.20 -0.11
N LYS A 91 17.13 -0.92 -0.78
CA LYS A 91 18.38 -0.35 -1.28
C LYS A 91 18.12 0.59 -2.44
N ASP A 92 18.60 1.82 -2.33
CA ASP A 92 18.46 2.82 -3.39
C ASP A 92 19.04 2.33 -4.71
N GLY A 93 18.30 2.56 -5.81
CA GLY A 93 18.68 2.12 -7.15
C GLY A 93 18.63 0.60 -7.35
N SER A 94 18.12 -0.17 -6.39
CA SER A 94 17.89 -1.60 -6.56
C SER A 94 16.53 -1.89 -7.20
N THR A 95 16.36 -3.13 -7.62
CA THR A 95 15.13 -3.67 -8.20
C THR A 95 14.56 -4.73 -7.26
N VAL A 96 13.23 -4.75 -7.13
CA VAL A 96 12.50 -5.88 -6.56
C VAL A 96 12.03 -6.77 -7.71
N THR A 97 12.31 -8.07 -7.62
CA THR A 97 11.88 -9.05 -8.64
C THR A 97 10.68 -9.82 -8.12
N VAL A 98 9.61 -9.84 -8.92
CA VAL A 98 8.38 -10.60 -8.68
C VAL A 98 8.34 -11.76 -9.66
N ASP A 99 8.17 -12.98 -9.15
CA ASP A 99 7.98 -14.20 -9.91
C ASP A 99 6.59 -14.76 -9.64
N VAL A 100 5.74 -14.82 -10.66
CA VAL A 100 4.43 -15.46 -10.62
C VAL A 100 4.47 -16.74 -11.45
N ASP A 101 4.60 -17.89 -10.79
CA ASP A 101 4.67 -19.22 -11.41
C ASP A 101 5.62 -19.30 -12.63
N GLY A 102 6.79 -18.66 -12.53
CA GLY A 102 7.83 -18.61 -13.56
C GLY A 102 7.81 -17.36 -14.45
N LYS A 103 6.80 -16.49 -14.32
CA LYS A 103 6.75 -15.20 -15.04
C LYS A 103 7.39 -14.10 -14.20
N ILE A 104 8.45 -13.51 -14.73
CA ILE A 104 9.30 -12.55 -14.02
C ILE A 104 8.91 -11.10 -14.36
N PHE A 105 8.79 -10.27 -13.33
CA PHE A 105 8.54 -8.84 -13.41
C PHE A 105 9.53 -8.10 -12.50
N ASN A 106 9.91 -6.89 -12.90
CA ASN A 106 10.83 -6.05 -12.15
C ASN A 106 10.12 -4.77 -11.69
N LEU A 107 10.31 -4.43 -10.42
CA LEU A 107 9.74 -3.26 -9.78
C LEU A 107 10.88 -2.33 -9.37
N PHE A 108 10.76 -1.04 -9.66
CA PHE A 108 11.68 -0.04 -9.16
C PHE A 108 11.38 0.24 -7.69
N THR A 109 12.43 0.53 -6.92
CA THR A 109 12.32 0.76 -5.48
C THR A 109 12.33 2.25 -5.15
N LYS A 110 11.58 2.64 -4.12
CA LYS A 110 11.65 3.97 -3.51
C LYS A 110 11.28 3.87 -2.05
N ASN A 111 12.19 4.27 -1.16
CA ASN A 111 12.06 4.09 0.28
C ASN A 111 11.77 2.61 0.62
N ASP A 112 10.62 2.34 1.21
CA ASP A 112 10.12 1.05 1.66
C ASP A 112 9.12 0.41 0.69
N GLY A 113 8.89 1.02 -0.47
CA GLY A 113 7.98 0.53 -1.50
C GLY A 113 8.66 0.15 -2.81
N ALA A 114 7.97 -0.69 -3.60
CA ALA A 114 8.36 -1.01 -4.96
C ALA A 114 7.15 -1.03 -5.90
N TRP A 115 7.31 -0.49 -7.12
CA TRP A 115 6.26 -0.31 -8.12
C TRP A 115 6.72 -0.75 -9.50
N VAL A 116 5.76 -1.10 -10.34
CA VAL A 116 6.01 -1.41 -11.75
C VAL A 116 6.21 -0.09 -12.52
N GLU A 117 7.09 -0.08 -13.51
CA GLU A 117 7.50 1.14 -14.22
C GLU A 117 6.39 1.79 -15.06
N ASN A 118 5.45 0.99 -15.57
CA ASN A 118 4.43 1.47 -16.50
C ASN A 118 3.15 0.61 -16.48
N ALA A 119 2.04 1.21 -16.90
CA ALA A 119 0.71 0.61 -16.91
C ALA A 119 0.59 -0.66 -17.78
N ALA A 120 1.39 -0.81 -18.84
CA ALA A 120 1.34 -2.01 -19.67
C ALA A 120 1.92 -3.22 -18.92
N THR A 121 3.05 -3.04 -18.22
CA THR A 121 3.65 -4.07 -17.37
C THR A 121 2.79 -4.34 -16.13
N GLU A 122 2.12 -3.33 -15.57
CA GLU A 122 1.14 -3.52 -14.49
C GLU A 122 0.01 -4.46 -14.92
N ALA A 123 -0.59 -4.21 -16.08
CA ALA A 123 -1.65 -5.07 -16.63
C ALA A 123 -1.18 -6.51 -16.84
N GLN A 124 0.06 -6.71 -17.31
CA GLN A 124 0.65 -8.04 -17.48
C GLN A 124 0.87 -8.75 -16.14
N LEU A 125 1.36 -8.04 -15.12
CA LEU A 125 1.56 -8.61 -13.78
C LEU A 125 0.21 -8.96 -13.14
N VAL A 126 -0.79 -8.08 -13.20
CA VAL A 126 -2.14 -8.37 -12.68
C VAL A 126 -2.74 -9.58 -13.40
N ALA A 127 -2.60 -9.68 -14.73
CA ALA A 127 -3.08 -10.84 -15.49
C ALA A 127 -2.36 -12.13 -15.07
N ALA A 128 -1.04 -12.08 -14.86
CA ALA A 128 -0.27 -13.21 -14.35
C ALA A 128 -0.75 -13.62 -12.95
N MET A 129 -0.96 -12.66 -12.04
CA MET A 129 -1.47 -12.91 -10.70
C MET A 129 -2.85 -13.58 -10.71
N LYS A 130 -3.78 -13.09 -11.55
CA LYS A 130 -5.14 -13.66 -11.66
C LYS A 130 -5.15 -15.10 -12.19
N ALA A 131 -4.14 -15.48 -12.99
CA ALA A 131 -3.99 -16.83 -13.54
C ALA A 131 -3.10 -17.74 -12.68
N GLY A 132 -2.30 -17.16 -11.79
CA GLY A 132 -1.30 -17.86 -10.99
C GLY A 132 -1.83 -18.41 -9.66
N ARG A 133 -0.99 -19.17 -8.99
CA ARG A 133 -1.26 -19.85 -7.71
C ARG A 133 -0.39 -19.30 -6.59
N GLN A 134 0.86 -18.99 -6.90
CA GLN A 134 1.82 -18.45 -5.95
C GLN A 134 2.62 -17.33 -6.61
N MET A 135 3.09 -16.41 -5.77
CA MET A 135 4.04 -15.37 -6.14
C MET A 135 5.22 -15.41 -5.18
N SER A 136 6.44 -15.25 -5.68
CA SER A 136 7.62 -14.98 -4.85
C SER A 136 8.20 -13.62 -5.20
N ILE A 137 8.70 -12.91 -4.18
CA ILE A 137 9.23 -11.55 -4.33
C ILE A 137 10.58 -11.48 -3.65
N ASN A 138 11.58 -11.00 -4.36
CA ASN A 138 12.95 -10.85 -3.86
C ASN A 138 13.39 -9.40 -3.91
N GLY A 139 14.09 -8.95 -2.88
CA GLY A 139 14.64 -7.59 -2.78
C GLY A 139 15.85 -7.50 -1.86
N GLU A 140 16.40 -6.30 -1.71
CA GLU A 140 17.55 -6.03 -0.84
C GLU A 140 17.25 -4.79 0.02
N SER A 141 17.40 -4.91 1.34
CA SER A 141 17.34 -3.75 2.23
C SER A 141 18.52 -2.81 1.97
N SER A 142 18.36 -1.53 2.33
CA SER A 142 19.46 -0.55 2.35
C SER A 142 20.68 -0.98 3.17
N ARG A 143 20.50 -1.91 4.13
CA ARG A 143 21.60 -2.50 4.93
C ARG A 143 22.27 -3.70 4.26
N GLY A 144 21.92 -4.04 3.03
CA GLY A 144 22.52 -5.15 2.27
C GLY A 144 21.94 -6.54 2.58
N THR A 145 20.92 -6.64 3.44
CA THR A 145 20.22 -7.92 3.67
C THR A 145 19.31 -8.23 2.49
N LYS A 146 19.54 -9.36 1.83
CA LYS A 146 18.63 -9.91 0.82
C LYS A 146 17.41 -10.52 1.50
N THR A 147 16.23 -10.22 1.00
CA THR A 147 14.95 -10.66 1.54
C THR A 147 14.13 -11.36 0.48
N SER A 148 13.40 -12.40 0.87
CA SER A 148 12.52 -13.17 0.00
C SER A 148 11.18 -13.40 0.67
N TYR A 149 10.11 -13.22 -0.09
CA TYR A 149 8.72 -13.35 0.35
C TYR A 149 7.97 -14.32 -0.55
N LYS A 150 7.13 -15.17 0.03
CA LYS A 150 6.14 -15.95 -0.73
C LYS A 150 4.74 -15.47 -0.39
N PHE A 151 3.89 -15.39 -1.40
CA PHE A 151 2.49 -14.99 -1.30
C PHE A 151 1.62 -16.04 -1.98
N SER A 152 0.48 -16.36 -1.36
CA SER A 152 -0.58 -17.12 -2.00
C SER A 152 -1.38 -16.20 -2.93
N LEU A 153 -1.76 -16.68 -4.11
CA LEU A 153 -2.66 -15.98 -5.03
C LEU A 153 -4.11 -16.46 -4.88
N SER A 154 -4.40 -17.31 -3.90
CA SER A 154 -5.76 -17.77 -3.61
C SER A 154 -6.68 -16.60 -3.24
N GLY A 155 -7.67 -16.32 -4.09
CA GLY A 155 -8.64 -15.24 -3.89
C GLY A 155 -8.26 -13.90 -4.53
N VAL A 156 -7.10 -13.79 -5.19
CA VAL A 156 -6.59 -12.54 -5.76
C VAL A 156 -7.56 -11.92 -6.78
N THR A 157 -8.12 -12.72 -7.69
CA THR A 157 -9.06 -12.24 -8.72
C THR A 157 -10.29 -11.60 -8.09
N ALA A 158 -10.92 -12.30 -7.15
CA ALA A 158 -12.11 -11.82 -6.48
C ALA A 158 -11.85 -10.55 -5.64
N ALA A 159 -10.69 -10.47 -5.00
CA ALA A 159 -10.29 -9.29 -4.23
C ALA A 159 -10.04 -8.07 -5.12
N ILE A 160 -9.29 -8.23 -6.22
CA ILE A 160 -9.05 -7.16 -7.19
C ILE A 160 -10.37 -6.67 -7.79
N ASP A 161 -11.25 -7.59 -8.19
CA ASP A 161 -12.53 -7.23 -8.81
C ASP A 161 -13.45 -6.52 -7.81
N THR A 162 -13.43 -6.92 -6.54
CA THR A 162 -14.19 -6.25 -5.45
C THR A 162 -13.67 -4.82 -5.22
N ALA A 163 -12.35 -4.65 -5.08
CA ALA A 163 -11.73 -3.35 -4.89
C ALA A 163 -11.98 -2.42 -6.09
N GLY A 164 -11.75 -2.93 -7.30
CA GLY A 164 -11.97 -2.18 -8.54
C GLY A 164 -13.43 -1.76 -8.70
N SER A 165 -14.40 -2.63 -8.38
CA SER A 165 -15.82 -2.29 -8.44
C SER A 165 -16.23 -1.22 -7.43
N ALA A 166 -15.58 -1.18 -6.26
CA ALA A 166 -15.81 -0.13 -5.28
C ALA A 166 -15.23 1.23 -5.71
N CYS A 167 -14.31 1.26 -6.67
CA CYS A 167 -13.67 2.45 -7.22
C CYS A 167 -13.94 2.60 -8.73
N ARG A 168 -15.16 2.30 -9.17
CA ARG A 168 -15.64 2.73 -10.49
C ARG A 168 -16.38 4.05 -10.40
#